data_AF-A0A381F550-F1
#
_entry.id   AF-A0A381F550-F1
#
_cell.length_a   1.000
_cell.length_b   1.000
_cell.length_c   1.000
_cell.angle_alpha   90.00
_cell.angle_beta   90.00
_cell.angle_gamma   90.00
#
_symmetry.space_group_name_H-M   'P 1'
#
loop_
_entity.id
_entity.type
_entity.pdbx_description
1 polymer ?
#
loop_
_entity_poly.entity_id
_entity_poly.type
_entity_poly.pdbx_seq_one_letter_code
_entity_poly.pdbx_strand_id
1 'polypeptide(L)'
;MNHLSGKVTEKAVEGVKLSKASQMILDASNDSCNISELRSDGDYLTDSGIEYQGGAYEGSRMLDDGRLLSTNVVNPMVTEKVDELSGNTDGATIKHELLETIIGVLNSPGSPAATSPQNRAKGYDAAHKGAKALDKNYKDLDAVGGRLERRRIHANGKTVETQEYFIKDRKTGKEISTGKFEADKKK
;
A
#
# COMPACT_ATOMS: atom_id res chain seq x y z
N MET A 1 7.96 -16.75 2.91
CA MET A 1 8.97 -16.28 1.95
C MET A 1 10.10 -15.62 2.73
N ASN A 2 11.35 -15.69 2.26
CA ASN A 2 12.38 -14.81 2.80
C ASN A 2 12.13 -13.43 2.22
N HIS A 3 11.58 -12.51 3.01
CA HIS A 3 11.45 -11.12 2.60
C HIS A 3 12.86 -10.53 2.49
N LEU A 4 13.25 -10.07 1.31
CA LEU A 4 14.44 -9.26 1.15
C LEU A 4 14.13 -7.90 1.75
N SER A 5 14.73 -7.59 2.89
CA SER A 5 14.62 -6.28 3.52
C SER A 5 15.83 -5.43 3.14
N GLY A 6 15.58 -4.15 2.88
CA GLY A 6 16.61 -3.16 2.60
C GLY A 6 16.23 -1.84 3.23
N LYS A 7 17.22 -1.06 3.68
CA LYS A 7 16.98 0.31 4.13
C LYS A 7 16.98 1.23 2.92
N VAL A 8 15.88 1.96 2.72
CA VAL A 8 15.86 3.08 1.78
C VAL A 8 16.71 4.21 2.36
N THR A 9 17.62 4.75 1.54
CA THR A 9 18.44 5.91 1.90
C THR A 9 18.15 7.03 0.93
N GLU A 10 17.99 8.24 1.46
CA GLU A 10 17.59 9.40 0.66
C GLU A 10 18.51 10.59 0.93
N LYS A 11 18.63 11.46 -0.07
CA LYS A 11 19.38 12.72 0.05
C LYS A 11 18.61 13.81 -0.67
N ALA A 12 18.54 14.98 -0.06
CA ALA A 12 18.06 16.18 -0.74
C ALA A 12 18.96 16.50 -1.93
N VAL A 13 18.35 16.77 -3.09
CA VAL A 13 19.09 17.28 -4.24
C VAL A 13 19.46 18.73 -3.96
N GLU A 14 20.76 19.05 -4.05
CA GLU A 14 21.27 20.39 -3.77
C GLU A 14 20.57 21.44 -4.65
N GLY A 15 20.20 22.57 -4.05
CA GLY A 15 19.50 23.66 -4.73
C GLY A 15 18.00 23.41 -5.01
N VAL A 16 17.48 22.21 -4.71
CA VAL A 16 16.06 21.89 -4.91
C VAL A 16 15.31 22.03 -3.59
N LYS A 17 14.28 22.88 -3.58
CA LYS A 17 13.35 22.96 -2.44
C LYS A 17 12.46 21.72 -2.41
N LEU A 18 12.58 20.92 -1.36
CA LEU A 18 11.74 19.74 -1.17
C LEU A 18 10.26 20.13 -0.98
N SER A 19 9.38 19.29 -1.50
CA SER A 19 7.96 19.31 -1.13
C SER A 19 7.80 18.89 0.33
N LYS A 20 6.65 19.19 0.96
CA LYS A 20 6.38 18.72 2.33
C LYS A 20 6.37 17.19 2.42
N ALA A 21 5.84 16.51 1.41
CA ALA A 21 5.87 15.05 1.33
C ALA A 21 7.31 14.52 1.25
N SER A 22 8.14 15.09 0.38
CA SER A 22 9.54 14.69 0.23
C SER A 22 10.36 14.96 1.50
N GLN A 23 10.11 16.07 2.19
CA GLN A 23 10.76 16.35 3.47
C GLN A 23 10.37 15.31 4.53
N MET A 24 9.08 14.96 4.62
CA MET A 24 8.62 13.95 5.57
C MET A 24 9.23 12.57 5.33
N ILE A 25 9.37 12.16 4.07
CA ILE A 25 10.04 10.89 3.73
C ILE A 25 11.53 10.97 4.09
N LEU A 26 12.20 12.08 3.79
CA LEU A 26 13.60 12.29 4.18
C LEU A 26 13.78 12.22 5.70
N ASP A 27 12.91 12.87 6.47
CA ASP A 27 12.96 12.85 7.93
C ASP A 27 12.74 11.43 8.47
N ALA A 28 11.75 10.70 7.93
CA ALA A 28 11.48 9.31 8.30
C ALA A 28 12.65 8.37 7.98
N SER A 29 13.38 8.58 6.87
CA SER A 29 14.56 7.77 6.51
C SER A 29 15.72 7.88 7.53
N ASN A 30 15.71 8.97 8.32
CA ASN A 30 16.68 9.27 9.37
C ASN A 30 16.15 8.97 10.78
N ASP A 31 14.87 8.62 10.93
CA ASP A 31 14.26 8.28 12.22
C ASP A 31 14.66 6.85 12.64
N SER A 32 15.22 6.73 13.85
CA SER A 32 15.61 5.45 14.44
C SER A 32 14.54 4.83 15.33
N CYS A 33 13.52 5.58 15.72
CA CYS A 33 12.51 5.21 16.72
C CYS A 33 11.14 4.93 16.08
N ASN A 34 10.77 5.67 15.04
CA ASN A 34 9.49 5.50 14.33
C ASN A 34 9.76 4.87 12.95
N ILE A 35 9.65 3.55 12.89
CA ILE A 35 9.94 2.76 11.70
C ILE A 35 8.68 2.69 10.83
N SER A 36 8.83 3.08 9.56
CA SER A 36 7.80 2.89 8.53
C SER A 36 8.25 1.79 7.58
N GLU A 37 7.47 0.73 7.48
CA GLU A 37 7.76 -0.43 6.64
C GLU A 37 6.74 -0.54 5.51
N LEU A 38 7.23 -0.47 4.27
CA LEU A 38 6.44 -0.75 3.09
C LEU A 38 6.82 -2.13 2.57
N ARG A 39 5.90 -3.09 2.63
CA ARG A 39 6.11 -4.43 2.10
C ARG A 39 5.54 -4.51 0.70
N SER A 40 6.28 -5.11 -0.23
CA SER A 40 5.74 -5.42 -1.56
C SER A 40 5.39 -6.90 -1.66
N ASP A 41 4.32 -7.21 -2.38
CA ASP A 41 4.02 -8.57 -2.82
C ASP A 41 3.74 -8.66 -4.33
N GLY A 42 3.41 -9.86 -4.77
CA GLY A 42 3.04 -10.19 -6.14
C GLY A 42 1.73 -10.94 -6.22
N ASP A 43 0.80 -10.69 -5.28
CA ASP A 43 -0.55 -11.24 -5.29
C ASP A 43 -1.56 -10.19 -4.77
N TYR A 44 -2.78 -10.61 -4.41
CA TYR A 44 -3.80 -9.71 -3.85
C TYR A 44 -4.01 -9.95 -2.35
N LEU A 45 -3.05 -10.55 -1.64
CA LEU A 45 -3.21 -11.04 -0.27
C LEU A 45 -2.12 -10.53 0.66
N THR A 46 -2.54 -9.85 1.73
CA THR A 46 -1.64 -9.55 2.86
C THR A 46 -1.09 -10.84 3.48
N ASP A 47 -0.10 -10.73 4.36
CA ASP A 47 0.44 -11.89 5.09
C ASP A 47 -0.60 -12.56 5.99
N SER A 48 -1.66 -11.82 6.37
CA SER A 48 -2.81 -12.33 7.11
C SER A 48 -3.93 -12.91 6.21
N GLY A 49 -3.71 -12.98 4.90
CA GLY A 49 -4.66 -13.54 3.94
C GLY A 49 -5.84 -12.62 3.63
N ILE A 50 -5.71 -11.32 3.90
CA ILE A 50 -6.74 -10.33 3.62
C ILE A 50 -6.57 -9.84 2.18
N GLU A 51 -7.66 -9.87 1.41
CA GLU A 51 -7.67 -9.35 0.04
C GLU A 51 -7.57 -7.82 0.02
N TYR A 52 -6.70 -7.29 -0.83
CA TYR A 52 -6.51 -5.84 -0.98
C TYR A 52 -6.20 -5.44 -2.42
N GLN A 53 -6.26 -4.13 -2.71
CA GLN A 53 -6.00 -3.56 -4.03
C GLN A 53 -5.13 -2.32 -3.89
N GLY A 54 -3.97 -2.32 -4.53
CA GLY A 54 -3.02 -1.21 -4.47
C GLY A 54 -2.22 -1.23 -3.17
N GLY A 55 -2.85 -0.82 -2.06
CA GLY A 55 -2.26 -0.73 -0.72
C GLY A 55 -3.15 -1.32 0.39
N ALA A 56 -2.54 -1.71 1.51
CA ALA A 56 -3.22 -2.25 2.68
C ALA A 56 -2.53 -1.83 3.98
N TYR A 57 -3.10 -0.81 4.63
CA TYR A 57 -2.63 -0.33 5.93
C TYR A 57 -2.83 -1.39 7.03
N GLU A 58 -1.74 -1.97 7.52
CA GLU A 58 -1.74 -3.02 8.55
C GLU A 58 -1.71 -2.47 9.98
N GLY A 59 -1.62 -1.15 10.14
CA GLY A 59 -1.60 -0.51 11.44
C GLY A 59 -0.19 -0.18 11.93
N SER A 60 -0.08 0.02 13.24
CA SER A 60 1.16 0.26 13.93
C SER A 60 1.21 -0.45 15.27
N ARG A 61 2.42 -0.82 15.70
CA ARG A 61 2.66 -1.53 16.97
C ARG A 61 4.01 -1.16 17.56
N MET A 62 4.14 -1.36 18.88
CA MET A 62 5.44 -1.30 19.55
C MET A 62 6.23 -2.57 19.25
N LEU A 63 7.54 -2.42 19.03
CA LEU A 63 8.51 -3.49 18.98
C LEU A 63 9.08 -3.77 20.38
N ASP A 64 9.67 -4.95 20.58
CA ASP A 64 10.22 -5.36 21.88
C ASP A 64 11.36 -4.44 22.36
N ASP A 65 12.04 -3.74 21.45
CA ASP A 65 13.11 -2.78 21.74
C ASP A 65 12.61 -1.35 21.98
N GLY A 66 11.30 -1.14 22.08
CA GLY A 66 10.68 0.15 22.37
C GLY A 66 10.55 1.08 21.16
N ARG A 67 10.89 0.63 19.95
CA ARG A 67 10.60 1.36 18.71
C ARG A 67 9.16 1.13 18.26
N LEU A 68 8.60 2.09 17.54
CA LEU A 68 7.31 1.95 16.88
C LEU A 68 7.50 1.48 15.44
N LEU A 69 6.66 0.56 14.99
CA LEU A 69 6.60 0.09 13.62
C LEU A 69 5.20 0.34 13.07
N SER A 70 5.08 1.01 11.93
CA SER A 70 3.87 0.95 11.11
C SER A 70 4.17 0.24 9.80
N THR A 71 3.21 -0.56 9.35
CA THR A 71 3.36 -1.39 8.14
C THR A 71 2.22 -1.10 7.18
N ASN A 72 2.57 -1.01 5.90
CA ASN A 72 1.63 -1.04 4.79
C ASN A 72 2.13 -2.04 3.74
N VAL A 73 1.21 -2.74 3.08
CA VAL A 73 1.53 -3.70 2.02
C VAL A 73 1.08 -3.12 0.69
N VAL A 74 1.92 -3.20 -0.33
CA VAL A 74 1.63 -2.73 -1.68
C VAL A 74 1.88 -3.81 -2.71
N ASN A 75 1.07 -3.81 -3.77
CA ASN A 75 1.41 -4.55 -4.98
C ASN A 75 1.88 -3.57 -6.06
N PRO A 76 3.18 -3.53 -6.39
CA PRO A 76 3.73 -2.56 -7.36
C PRO A 76 3.06 -2.61 -8.73
N MET A 77 2.72 -3.80 -9.24
CA MET A 77 2.06 -3.94 -10.55
C MET A 77 0.62 -3.42 -10.53
N VAL A 78 -0.09 -3.63 -9.41
CA VAL A 78 -1.45 -3.10 -9.24
C VAL A 78 -1.42 -1.58 -9.06
N THR A 79 -0.49 -1.06 -8.25
CA THR A 79 -0.36 0.39 -8.00
C THR A 79 0.04 1.18 -9.26
N GLU A 80 0.88 0.62 -10.12
CA GLU A 80 1.17 1.19 -11.46
C GLU A 80 -0.13 1.34 -12.26
N LYS A 81 -0.97 0.31 -12.29
CA LYS A 81 -2.27 0.39 -12.97
C LYS A 81 -3.21 1.41 -12.33
N VAL A 82 -3.21 1.51 -11.01
CA VAL A 82 -4.00 2.53 -10.30
C VAL A 82 -3.54 3.94 -10.65
N ASP A 83 -2.22 4.17 -10.75
CA ASP A 83 -1.67 5.47 -11.15
C ASP A 83 -2.11 5.86 -12.57
N GLU A 84 -2.00 4.93 -13.53
CA GLU A 84 -2.49 5.13 -14.91
C GLU A 84 -3.97 5.51 -14.94
N LEU A 85 -4.81 4.76 -14.22
CA LEU A 85 -6.26 4.93 -14.21
C LEU A 85 -6.69 6.24 -13.54
N SER A 86 -5.97 6.64 -12.50
CA SER A 86 -6.26 7.86 -11.75
C SER A 86 -5.66 9.10 -12.40
N GLY A 87 -4.81 8.92 -13.42
CA GLY A 87 -4.04 10.00 -14.05
C GLY A 87 -3.05 10.63 -13.06
N ASN A 88 -2.47 9.81 -12.22
CA ASN A 88 -1.33 10.16 -11.36
C ASN A 88 -0.03 9.96 -12.15
N THR A 89 1.07 10.49 -11.62
CA THR A 89 2.41 10.14 -12.09
C THR A 89 2.81 8.77 -11.57
N ASP A 90 3.58 8.01 -12.35
CA ASP A 90 4.09 6.70 -11.96
C ASP A 90 4.74 6.73 -10.56
N GLY A 91 4.32 5.81 -9.70
CA GLY A 91 4.80 5.66 -8.32
C GLY A 91 4.14 6.61 -7.32
N ALA A 92 3.17 7.43 -7.73
CA ALA A 92 2.45 8.30 -6.80
C ALA A 92 1.65 7.49 -5.78
N THR A 93 1.02 6.39 -6.18
CA THR A 93 0.29 5.52 -5.25
C THR A 93 1.24 4.92 -4.21
N ILE A 94 2.37 4.32 -4.62
CA ILE A 94 3.37 3.79 -3.67
C ILE A 94 3.86 4.87 -2.69
N LYS A 95 4.12 6.08 -3.19
CA LYS A 95 4.52 7.22 -2.35
C LYS A 95 3.41 7.61 -1.37
N HIS A 96 2.15 7.58 -1.80
CA HIS A 96 0.99 7.85 -0.95
C HIS A 96 0.88 6.80 0.17
N GLU A 97 1.00 5.51 -0.15
CA GLU A 97 0.99 4.40 0.83
C GLU A 97 2.14 4.51 1.85
N LEU A 98 3.32 4.95 1.41
CA LEU A 98 4.45 5.24 2.29
C LEU A 98 4.15 6.41 3.24
N LEU A 99 3.57 7.50 2.73
CA LEU A 99 3.19 8.65 3.55
C LEU A 99 2.13 8.26 4.59
N GLU A 100 1.15 7.42 4.23
CA GLU A 100 0.20 6.89 5.20
C GLU A 100 0.88 6.11 6.32
N THR A 101 1.88 5.30 5.98
CA THR A 101 2.66 4.53 6.96
C THR A 101 3.41 5.45 7.92
N ILE A 102 4.09 6.47 7.39
CA ILE A 102 4.83 7.47 8.18
C ILE A 102 3.89 8.26 9.09
N ILE A 103 2.76 8.71 8.56
CA ILE A 103 1.79 9.49 9.33
C ILE A 103 1.10 8.61 10.37
N GLY A 104 0.82 7.36 10.04
CA GLY A 104 0.22 6.38 10.93
C GLY A 104 1.07 6.14 12.17
N VAL A 105 2.38 5.93 12.02
CA VAL A 105 3.28 5.73 13.17
C VAL A 105 3.38 6.99 14.04
N LEU A 106 3.41 8.18 13.44
CA LEU A 106 3.58 9.44 14.17
C LEU A 106 2.31 9.89 14.89
N ASN A 107 1.15 9.76 14.25
CA ASN A 107 -0.10 10.37 14.72
C ASN A 107 -1.07 9.36 15.33
N SER A 108 -0.88 8.07 15.12
CA SER A 108 -1.76 7.01 15.60
C SER A 108 -0.99 5.76 16.03
N PRO A 109 -0.03 5.90 16.97
CA PRO A 109 0.75 4.76 17.45
C PRO A 109 -0.17 3.72 18.12
N GLY A 110 -0.01 2.46 17.73
CA GLY A 110 -0.85 1.35 18.19
C GLY A 110 -2.19 1.21 17.46
N SER A 111 -2.42 1.95 16.37
CA SER A 111 -3.65 1.79 15.60
C SER A 111 -3.70 0.42 14.92
N PRO A 112 -4.86 -0.24 14.90
CA PRO A 112 -5.00 -1.51 14.20
C PRO A 112 -5.04 -1.30 12.67
N ALA A 113 -4.98 -2.41 11.93
CA ALA A 113 -5.17 -2.44 10.47
C ALA A 113 -6.50 -1.79 10.04
N ALA A 114 -6.56 -1.25 8.83
CA ALA A 114 -7.78 -0.63 8.30
C ALA A 114 -8.98 -1.59 8.25
N THR A 115 -8.72 -2.88 8.01
CA THR A 115 -9.72 -3.95 7.93
C THR A 115 -10.17 -4.47 9.30
N SER A 116 -9.52 -4.02 10.37
CA SER A 116 -9.82 -4.42 11.73
C SER A 116 -11.17 -3.85 12.18
N PRO A 117 -12.07 -4.64 12.79
CA PRO A 117 -13.29 -4.10 13.41
C PRO A 117 -12.97 -3.18 14.61
N GLN A 118 -11.76 -3.31 15.17
CA GLN A 118 -11.26 -2.44 16.22
C GLN A 118 -11.06 -1.01 15.69
N ASN A 119 -11.55 -0.02 16.44
CA ASN A 119 -11.40 1.40 16.15
C ASN A 119 -12.00 1.91 14.81
N ARG A 120 -12.74 1.09 14.06
CA ARG A 120 -13.45 1.48 12.81
C ARG A 120 -12.55 2.25 11.83
N ALA A 121 -11.34 1.75 11.57
CA ALA A 121 -10.36 2.35 10.66
C ALA A 121 -9.89 3.79 10.98
N LYS A 122 -10.15 4.35 12.16
CA LYS A 122 -9.79 5.76 12.46
C LYS A 122 -8.31 6.11 12.27
N GLY A 123 -7.41 5.18 12.61
CA GLY A 123 -5.96 5.39 12.43
C GLY A 123 -5.60 5.50 10.95
N TYR A 124 -6.14 4.58 10.14
CA TYR A 124 -6.05 4.63 8.68
C TYR A 124 -6.66 5.92 8.11
N ASP A 125 -7.89 6.28 8.49
CA ASP A 125 -8.55 7.48 7.97
C ASP A 125 -7.76 8.77 8.26
N ALA A 126 -7.14 8.84 9.45
CA ALA A 126 -6.28 9.95 9.82
C ALA A 126 -4.99 9.98 8.98
N ALA A 127 -4.35 8.82 8.79
CA ALA A 127 -3.17 8.67 7.95
C ALA A 127 -3.45 9.03 6.49
N HIS A 128 -4.49 8.43 5.89
CA HIS A 128 -4.94 8.68 4.52
C HIS A 128 -5.26 10.15 4.27
N LYS A 129 -6.00 10.80 5.19
CA LYS A 129 -6.27 12.23 5.12
C LYS A 129 -4.99 13.07 5.22
N GLY A 130 -4.05 12.69 6.07
CA GLY A 130 -2.76 13.36 6.22
C GLY A 130 -1.92 13.25 4.95
N ALA A 131 -1.84 12.07 4.37
CA ALA A 131 -1.09 11.80 3.15
C ALA A 131 -1.63 12.63 1.98
N LYS A 132 -2.96 12.65 1.78
CA LYS A 132 -3.62 13.51 0.78
C LYS A 132 -3.38 15.00 0.96
N ALA A 133 -3.26 15.46 2.21
CA ALA A 133 -2.99 16.87 2.49
C ALA A 133 -1.56 17.27 2.13
N LEU A 134 -0.61 16.33 2.23
CA LEU A 134 0.80 16.52 1.91
C LEU A 134 1.09 16.35 0.42
N ASP A 135 0.50 15.33 -0.20
CA ASP A 135 0.61 15.06 -1.63
C ASP A 135 -0.64 15.51 -2.40
N LYS A 136 -0.77 16.83 -2.57
CA LYS A 136 -1.96 17.44 -3.17
C LYS A 136 -2.23 17.05 -4.63
N ASN A 137 -1.24 16.47 -5.31
CA ASN A 137 -1.36 16.04 -6.70
C ASN A 137 -1.84 14.60 -6.81
N TYR A 138 -1.82 13.83 -5.72
CA TYR A 138 -2.37 12.49 -5.67
C TYR A 138 -3.88 12.53 -5.83
N LYS A 139 -4.39 11.65 -6.69
CA LYS A 139 -5.81 11.45 -6.92
C LYS A 139 -6.13 10.02 -6.54
N ASP A 140 -7.13 9.89 -5.67
CA ASP A 140 -7.75 8.59 -5.43
C ASP A 140 -8.36 8.07 -6.73
N LEU A 141 -8.31 6.77 -6.90
CA LEU A 141 -9.00 6.11 -7.98
C LEU A 141 -10.51 6.32 -7.86
N ASP A 142 -11.10 6.91 -8.90
CA ASP A 142 -12.54 7.09 -9.01
C ASP A 142 -13.21 5.85 -9.64
N ALA A 143 -13.32 4.78 -8.86
CA ALA A 143 -13.99 3.53 -9.25
C ALA A 143 -15.44 3.46 -8.74
N VAL A 144 -16.30 2.77 -9.49
CA VAL A 144 -17.70 2.44 -9.09
C VAL A 144 -17.88 1.01 -8.62
N GLY A 145 -16.80 0.24 -8.64
CA GLY A 145 -16.79 -1.15 -8.23
C GLY A 145 -15.64 -1.88 -8.89
N GLY A 146 -15.60 -3.18 -8.63
CA GLY A 146 -14.66 -4.07 -9.28
C GLY A 146 -15.08 -5.51 -9.11
N ARG A 147 -14.39 -6.38 -9.82
CA ARG A 147 -14.70 -7.79 -9.92
C ARG A 147 -13.42 -8.59 -9.79
N LEU A 148 -13.42 -9.51 -8.85
CA LEU A 148 -12.33 -10.48 -8.71
C LEU A 148 -12.72 -11.77 -9.44
N GLU A 149 -11.95 -12.14 -10.45
CA GLU A 149 -11.99 -13.49 -11.02
C GLU A 149 -11.02 -14.38 -10.28
N ARG A 150 -11.51 -15.53 -9.80
CA ARG A 150 -10.68 -16.64 -9.33
C ARG A 150 -10.82 -17.81 -10.28
N ARG A 151 -9.70 -18.33 -10.79
CA ARG A 151 -9.69 -19.52 -11.64
C ARG A 151 -8.78 -20.57 -11.04
N ARG A 152 -9.27 -21.81 -10.97
CA ARG A 152 -8.51 -22.95 -10.49
C ARG A 152 -8.24 -23.90 -11.64
N ILE A 153 -6.97 -24.06 -11.99
CA ILE A 153 -6.51 -24.93 -13.07
C ILE A 153 -5.86 -26.16 -12.44
N HIS A 154 -6.29 -27.35 -12.88
CA HIS A 154 -5.66 -28.61 -12.53
C HIS A 154 -4.90 -29.12 -13.75
N ALA A 155 -3.58 -29.17 -13.67
CA ALA A 155 -2.73 -29.69 -14.74
C ALA A 155 -1.57 -30.47 -14.13
N ASN A 156 -1.30 -31.67 -14.66
CA ASN A 156 -0.17 -32.53 -14.25
C ASN A 156 -0.06 -32.76 -12.74
N GLY A 157 -1.20 -32.97 -12.05
CA GLY A 157 -1.24 -33.19 -10.60
C GLY A 157 -0.99 -31.95 -9.74
N LYS A 158 -0.77 -30.76 -10.34
CA LYS A 158 -0.68 -29.48 -9.64
C LYS A 158 -2.00 -28.71 -9.79
N THR A 159 -2.47 -28.17 -8.67
CA THR A 159 -3.54 -27.17 -8.66
C THR A 159 -2.90 -25.79 -8.60
N VAL A 160 -3.18 -24.94 -9.59
CA VAL A 160 -2.83 -23.52 -9.57
C VAL A 160 -4.12 -22.72 -9.46
N GLU A 161 -4.17 -21.80 -8.51
CA GLU A 161 -5.26 -20.83 -8.41
C GLU A 161 -4.72 -19.48 -8.89
N THR A 162 -5.44 -18.81 -9.79
CA THR A 162 -5.09 -17.48 -10.26
C THR A 162 -6.18 -16.48 -9.89
N GLN A 163 -5.77 -15.29 -9.50
CA GLN A 163 -6.63 -14.17 -9.17
C GLN A 163 -6.38 -13.03 -10.17
N GLU A 164 -7.44 -12.44 -10.69
CA GLU A 164 -7.37 -11.25 -11.53
C GLU A 164 -8.46 -10.28 -11.10
N TYR A 165 -8.04 -9.06 -10.75
CA TYR A 165 -8.96 -8.02 -10.33
C TYR A 165 -9.22 -7.05 -11.47
N PHE A 166 -10.49 -6.70 -11.65
CA PHE A 166 -10.96 -5.75 -12.65
C PHE A 166 -11.57 -4.54 -11.94
N ILE A 167 -11.06 -3.36 -12.26
CA ILE A 167 -11.59 -2.09 -11.76
C ILE A 167 -12.56 -1.53 -12.79
N LYS A 168 -13.74 -1.10 -12.34
CA LYS A 168 -14.70 -0.41 -13.17
C LYS A 168 -14.56 1.10 -12.99
N ASP A 169 -14.00 1.76 -14.01
CA ASP A 169 -13.84 3.21 -14.05
C ASP A 169 -15.21 3.90 -14.01
N ARG A 170 -15.39 4.88 -13.11
CA ARG A 170 -16.67 5.59 -12.96
C ARG A 170 -17.05 6.37 -14.21
N LYS A 171 -16.08 7.00 -14.87
CA LYS A 171 -16.33 7.95 -15.96
C LYS A 171 -16.74 7.27 -17.25
N THR A 172 -16.06 6.18 -17.60
CA THR A 172 -16.24 5.45 -18.86
C THR A 172 -17.05 4.18 -18.70
N GLY A 173 -17.19 3.66 -17.48
CA GLY A 173 -17.87 2.40 -17.20
C GLY A 173 -17.09 1.16 -17.65
N LYS A 174 -15.87 1.32 -18.17
CA LYS A 174 -15.03 0.22 -18.64
C LYS A 174 -14.41 -0.55 -17.48
N GLU A 175 -14.36 -1.87 -17.61
CA GLU A 175 -13.59 -2.73 -16.72
C GLU A 175 -12.14 -2.84 -17.24
N ILE A 176 -11.18 -2.66 -16.34
CA ILE A 176 -9.75 -2.70 -16.64
C ILE A 176 -9.08 -3.63 -15.65
N SER A 177 -8.34 -4.62 -16.16
CA SER A 177 -7.56 -5.54 -15.33
C SER A 177 -6.41 -4.81 -14.65
N THR A 178 -6.21 -5.06 -13.36
CA THR A 178 -5.04 -4.61 -12.59
C THR A 178 -3.94 -5.66 -12.50
N GLY A 179 -4.09 -6.76 -13.21
CA GLY A 179 -3.09 -7.83 -13.27
C GLY A 179 -3.64 -9.15 -12.77
N LYS A 180 -3.03 -10.22 -13.28
CA LYS A 180 -3.36 -11.61 -12.97
C LYS A 180 -2.17 -12.24 -12.24
N PHE A 181 -2.44 -12.81 -11.08
CA PHE A 181 -1.43 -13.38 -10.21
C PHE A 181 -1.81 -14.81 -9.82
N GLU A 182 -0.81 -15.65 -9.56
CA GLU A 182 -1.05 -16.92 -8.87
C GLU A 182 -1.37 -16.59 -7.41
N ALA A 183 -2.51 -17.07 -6.91
CA ALA A 183 -2.84 -16.97 -5.50
C ALA A 183 -1.96 -17.97 -4.76
N ASP A 184 -0.87 -17.48 -4.19
CA ASP A 184 -0.03 -18.32 -3.37
C ASP A 184 -0.80 -18.64 -2.09
N LYS A 185 -1.06 -19.94 -1.85
CA LYS A 185 -1.67 -20.35 -0.59
C LYS A 185 -0.61 -20.14 0.49
N LYS A 186 -0.55 -18.93 1.07
CA LYS A 186 0.18 -18.67 2.30
C LYS A 186 -0.42 -19.62 3.35
N LYS A 187 0.30 -20.71 3.62
CA LYS A 187 -0.06 -21.76 4.59
C LYS A 187 0.25 -21.31 6.00
#